data_AF-A0A929Q3M2-F1
#
_entry.id   AF-A0A929Q3M2-F1
#
_cell.length_a   1.000
_cell.length_b   1.000
_cell.length_c   1.000
_cell.angle_alpha   90.00
_cell.angle_beta   90.00
_cell.angle_gamma   90.00
#
_symmetry.space_group_name_H-M   'P 1'
#
loop_
_entity.id
_entity.type
_entity.pdbx_description
1 polymer ?
#
loop_
_entity_poly.entity_id
_entity_poly.type
_entity_poly.pdbx_seq_one_letter_code
_entity_poly.pdbx_strand_id
1 'polypeptide(L)' 'MNNTTMFVTMASVMIGFILFGSSYLAFSYRKSRVLVWSLFALAVVFMTFVPVTVAIFFAAAGQ' A
#
# COMPACT_ATOMS: atom_id res chain seq x y z
N MET A 1 12.84 16.89 -5.97
CA MET A 1 12.26 15.89 -5.02
C MET A 1 13.22 15.71 -3.86
N ASN A 2 12.77 15.95 -2.63
CA ASN A 2 13.61 15.71 -1.46
C ASN A 2 13.77 14.19 -1.28
N ASN A 3 14.98 13.68 -1.01
CA ASN A 3 15.25 12.24 -0.90
C ASN A 3 14.31 11.54 0.08
N THR A 4 13.86 12.26 1.12
CA THR A 4 12.89 11.80 2.11
C THR A 4 11.55 11.37 1.50
N THR A 5 11.02 12.05 0.48
CA THR A 5 9.72 11.68 -0.09
C THR A 5 9.79 10.46 -0.99
N MET A 6 10.93 10.27 -1.66
CA MET A 6 11.24 9.03 -2.39
C MET A 6 11.27 7.83 -1.42
N PHE A 7 11.97 7.96 -0.28
CA PHE A 7 12.02 6.91 0.74
C PHE A 7 10.65 6.62 1.37
N VAL A 8 9.84 7.64 1.65
CA VAL A 8 8.48 7.46 2.19
C VAL A 8 7.60 6.68 1.21
N THR A 9 7.67 7.02 -0.08
CA THR A 9 6.87 6.34 -1.12
C THR A 9 7.30 4.88 -1.28
N MET A 10 8.61 4.63 -1.33
CA MET A 10 9.17 3.28 -1.38
C MET A 10 8.78 2.43 -0.16
N ALA A 11 8.91 2.98 1.06
CA ALA A 11 8.54 2.29 2.30
C ALA A 11 7.04 1.98 2.35
N SER A 12 6.19 2.92 1.93
CA SER A 12 4.74 2.71 1.90
C SER A 12 4.33 1.61 0.92
N VAL A 13 4.90 1.59 -0.28
CA VAL A 13 4.66 0.54 -1.28
C VAL A 13 5.15 -0.82 -0.78
N MET A 14 6.29 -0.87 -0.10
CA MET A 14 6.84 -2.10 0.48
C MET A 14 5.89 -2.68 1.56
N ILE A 15 5.34 -1.84 2.43
CA ILE A 15 4.33 -2.24 3.41
C ILE A 15 3.05 -2.74 2.71
N GLY A 16 2.62 -2.07 1.64
CA GLY A 16 1.50 -2.51 0.80
C GLY A 16 1.73 -3.91 0.21
N PHE A 17 2.94 -4.21 -0.28
CA PHE A 17 3.30 -5.54 -0.79
C PHE A 17 3.28 -6.61 0.30
N ILE A 18 3.75 -6.30 1.51
CA ILE A 18 3.71 -7.24 2.64
C ILE A 18 2.26 -7.54 3.07
N LEU A 19 1.40 -6.52 3.11
CA LEU A 19 -0.04 -6.67 3.38
C LEU A 19 -0.74 -7.49 2.28
N PHE A 20 -0.35 -7.29 1.03
CA PHE A 20 -0.87 -8.07 -0.09
C PHE A 20 -0.43 -9.54 -0.03
N GLY A 21 0.87 -9.78 0.21
CA GLY A 21 1.43 -11.11 0.38
C GLY A 21 0.84 -11.86 1.58
N SER A 22 0.58 -11.17 2.68
CA SER A 22 -0.09 -11.76 3.85
C SER A 22 -1.58 -12.04 3.61
N SER A 23 -2.27 -11.24 2.79
CA SER A 23 -3.62 -11.57 2.31
C SER A 23 -3.61 -12.86 1.47
N TYR A 24 -2.64 -12.98 0.55
CA TYR A 24 -2.45 -14.18 -0.28
C TYR A 24 -2.10 -15.41 0.56
N LEU A 25 -1.25 -15.24 1.57
CA LEU A 25 -0.91 -16.30 2.52
C LEU A 25 -2.15 -16.75 3.32
N ALA A 26 -2.93 -15.80 3.84
CA ALA A 26 -4.18 -16.09 4.55
C ALA A 26 -5.21 -16.84 3.67
N PHE A 27 -5.24 -16.53 2.37
CA PHE A 27 -6.04 -17.25 1.39
C PHE A 27 -5.52 -18.68 1.15
N SER A 28 -4.20 -18.83 1.02
CA SER A 28 -3.53 -20.13 0.85
C SER A 28 -3.78 -21.07 2.03
N TYR A 29 -3.83 -20.55 3.26
CA TYR A 29 -4.16 -21.32 4.45
C TYR A 29 -5.67 -21.60 4.61
N ARG A 30 -6.50 -21.31 3.60
CA ARG A 30 -7.98 -21.44 3.63
C ARG A 30 -8.62 -20.77 4.85
N LYS A 31 -7.99 -19.72 5.39
CA LYS A 31 -8.52 -18.99 6.54
C LYS A 31 -9.79 -18.22 6.13
N SER A 32 -10.54 -17.72 7.11
CA SER A 32 -11.82 -17.03 6.89
C SER A 32 -11.73 -16.01 5.75
N ARG A 33 -12.66 -16.11 4.79
CA ARG A 33 -12.78 -15.20 3.63
C ARG A 33 -12.79 -13.73 4.03
N VAL A 34 -13.34 -13.42 5.19
CA VAL A 34 -13.41 -12.06 5.75
C VAL A 34 -12.02 -11.50 6.04
N LEU A 35 -11.10 -12.33 6.53
CA LEU A 35 -9.74 -11.92 6.89
C LEU A 35 -8.88 -11.70 5.64
N VAL A 36 -9.07 -12.51 4.60
CA VAL A 36 -8.41 -12.32 3.30
C VAL A 36 -8.87 -11.02 2.66
N TRP A 37 -10.18 -10.80 2.59
CA TRP A 37 -10.76 -9.61 1.99
C TRP A 37 -10.41 -8.33 2.75
N SER A 38 -10.34 -8.34 4.08
CA SER A 38 -9.94 -7.16 4.85
C SER A 38 -8.46 -6.83 4.67
N LEU A 39 -7.56 -7.84 4.72
CA LEU A 39 -6.13 -7.62 4.44
C LEU A 39 -5.89 -7.16 3.00
N PHE A 40 -6.66 -7.68 2.04
CA PHE A 40 -6.57 -7.27 0.64
C PHE A 40 -7.01 -5.82 0.46
N ALA A 41 -8.17 -5.45 1.00
CA ALA A 41 -8.66 -4.07 0.95
C ALA A 41 -7.66 -3.11 1.62
N LEU A 42 -7.10 -3.50 2.77
CA LEU A 42 -6.10 -2.71 3.47
C LEU A 42 -4.80 -2.56 2.66
N ALA A 43 -4.36 -3.62 1.99
CA ALA A 43 -3.20 -3.59 1.10
C ALA A 43 -3.42 -2.61 -0.08
N VAL A 44 -4.60 -2.63 -0.68
CA VAL A 44 -4.97 -1.72 -1.78
C VAL A 44 -4.96 -0.26 -1.31
N VAL A 45 -5.43 0.04 -0.10
CA VAL A 45 -5.36 1.39 0.46
C VAL A 45 -3.91 1.85 0.62
N PHE A 46 -3.05 1.02 1.21
CA PHE A 46 -1.63 1.39 1.38
C PHE A 46 -0.89 1.52 0.03
N MET A 47 -1.21 0.68 -0.95
CA MET A 47 -0.61 0.74 -2.30
C MET A 47 -1.20 1.81 -3.21
N THR A 48 -2.42 2.27 -2.97
CA THR A 48 -3.10 3.21 -3.87
C THR A 48 -3.22 4.56 -3.22
N PHE A 49 -3.89 4.66 -2.08
CA PHE A 49 -4.17 5.96 -1.45
C PHE A 49 -2.90 6.67 -1.04
N VAL A 50 -1.89 5.99 -0.48
CA VAL A 50 -0.66 6.65 -0.02
C VAL A 50 0.19 7.17 -1.19
N PRO A 51 0.60 6.37 -2.19
CA PRO A 51 1.37 6.91 -3.30
C PRO A 51 0.56 7.88 -4.18
N VAL A 52 -0.76 7.69 -4.32
CA VAL A 52 -1.62 8.65 -5.06
C VAL A 52 -1.72 9.98 -4.33
N THR A 53 -1.93 10.00 -3.01
CA THR A 53 -1.95 11.27 -2.26
C THR A 53 -0.60 11.97 -2.29
N VAL A 54 0.51 11.24 -2.13
CA VAL A 54 1.86 11.81 -2.28
C VAL A 54 2.05 12.38 -3.70
N ALA A 55 1.66 11.64 -4.74
CA ALA A 55 1.78 12.09 -6.13
C ALA A 55 0.93 13.34 -6.41
N ILE A 56 -0.33 13.38 -5.94
CA ILE A 56 -1.23 14.53 -6.12
C ILE A 56 -0.69 15.75 -5.38
N PHE A 57 -0.23 15.60 -4.14
CA PHE A 57 0.35 16.73 -3.39
C PHE A 57 1.61 17.27 -4.05
N PHE A 58 2.47 16.40 -4.60
CA PHE A 58 3.66 16.85 -5.34
C PHE A 58 3.29 17.55 -6.65
N ALA A 59 2.36 16.99 -7.42
CA ALA A 59 1.88 17.60 -8.67
C ALA A 59 1.17 18.94 -8.41
N ALA A 60 0.35 19.03 -7.36
CA ALA A 60 -0.35 20.24 -6.96
C ALA A 60 0.58 21.31 -6.35
N ALA A 61 1.68 20.90 -5.71
CA ALA A 61 2.71 21.80 -5.19
C ALA A 61 3.62 22.39 -6.29
N GLY A 62 3.41 22.03 -7.57
CA GLY A 62 4.12 22.63 -8.70
C GLY A 62 5.60 22.26 -8.80
N GLN A 63 5.98 21.07 -8.32
CA GLN A 63 7.31 20.47 -8.50
C GLN A 63 7.32 19.46 -9.64
#